data_AF-A0A1H4JU63-F1
#
_entry.id   AF-A0A1H4JU63-F1
#
_cell.length_a   1.000
_cell.length_b   1.000
_cell.length_c   1.000
_cell.angle_alpha   90.00
_cell.angle_beta   90.00
_cell.angle_gamma   90.00
#
_symmetry.space_group_name_H-M   'P 1'
#
loop_
_entity.id
_entity.type
_entity.pdbx_description
1 polymer ?
#
loop_
_entity_poly.entity_id
_entity_poly.type
_entity_poly.pdbx_seq_one_letter_code
_entity_poly.pdbx_strand_id
1 'polypeptide(L)'
;MKRYENVQIRLTTHAHKRYCERVQHISYTELTDQCNLQLHERKYGHNKNWFIHLSGVWWRYEIEGDVMKFLTCYGKTTADLPTGLKWAQRHNDSLDLQTIVS
;
A
#
# COMPACT_ATOMS: atom_id res chain seq x y z
N MET A 1 -8.35 14.73 13.88
CA MET A 1 -8.05 15.42 12.60
C MET A 1 -8.30 14.45 11.46
N LYS A 2 -9.18 14.80 10.52
CA LYS A 2 -9.60 13.92 9.42
C LYS A 2 -8.50 13.90 8.34
N ARG A 3 -7.52 13.02 8.52
CA ARG A 3 -6.17 13.13 7.90
C ARG A 3 -6.14 13.10 6.37
N TYR A 4 -7.18 12.57 5.71
CA TYR A 4 -7.19 12.32 4.26
C TYR A 4 -8.48 12.76 3.54
N GLU A 5 -9.29 13.66 4.11
CA GLU A 5 -10.58 14.04 3.50
C GLU A 5 -10.46 14.63 2.10
N ASN A 6 -9.33 15.28 1.79
CA ASN A 6 -9.06 15.91 0.50
C ASN A 6 -7.87 15.28 -0.23
N VAL A 7 -7.46 14.07 0.14
CA VAL A 7 -6.25 13.45 -0.41
C VAL A 7 -6.60 12.50 -1.55
N GLN A 8 -5.92 12.65 -2.70
CA GLN A 8 -6.05 11.76 -3.85
C GLN A 8 -4.87 10.79 -3.93
N ILE A 9 -5.16 9.52 -4.21
CA ILE A 9 -4.14 8.51 -4.46
C ILE A 9 -3.68 8.59 -5.92
N ARG A 10 -2.36 8.56 -6.12
CA ARG A 10 -1.72 8.33 -7.42
C ARG A 10 -0.74 7.18 -7.33
N LEU A 11 -0.79 6.25 -8.29
CA LEU A 11 0.15 5.14 -8.36
C LEU A 11 1.40 5.56 -9.13
N THR A 12 2.58 5.15 -8.68
CA THR A 12 3.73 5.11 -9.59
C THR A 12 3.62 3.91 -10.53
N THR A 13 4.28 3.97 -11.69
CA THR A 13 4.40 2.82 -12.60
C THR A 13 4.94 1.59 -11.88
N HIS A 14 5.90 1.79 -10.96
CA HIS A 14 6.45 0.71 -10.15
C HIS A 14 5.39 0.07 -9.23
N ALA A 15 4.61 0.89 -8.53
CA ALA A 15 3.56 0.39 -7.64
C ALA A 15 2.48 -0.41 -8.38
N HIS A 16 2.04 0.08 -9.55
CA HIS A 16 1.10 -0.65 -10.41
C HIS A 16 1.67 -1.98 -10.89
N LYS A 17 2.92 -2.00 -11.40
CA LYS A 17 3.58 -3.24 -11.82
C LYS A 17 3.65 -4.27 -10.68
N ARG A 18 4.08 -3.85 -9.48
CA ARG A 18 4.15 -4.75 -8.32
C ARG A 18 2.78 -5.28 -7.89
N TYR A 19 1.74 -4.47 -8.01
CA TYR A 19 0.38 -4.95 -7.75
C TYR A 19 -0.03 -6.04 -8.75
N CYS A 20 0.21 -5.82 -10.04
CA CYS A 20 -0.09 -6.81 -11.07
C CYS A 20 0.67 -8.12 -10.88
N GLU A 21 1.91 -8.06 -10.39
CA GLU A 21 2.74 -9.25 -10.10
C GLU A 21 2.27 -10.02 -8.86
N ARG A 22 1.64 -9.34 -7.88
CA ARG A 22 1.45 -9.88 -6.51
C ARG A 22 -0.01 -10.02 -6.08
N VAL A 23 -0.94 -9.41 -6.79
CA VAL A 23 -2.35 -9.36 -6.38
C VAL A 23 -3.26 -9.79 -7.53
N GLN A 24 -3.32 -9.01 -8.60
CA GLN A 24 -4.13 -9.33 -9.78
C GLN A 24 -3.76 -8.43 -10.96
N HIS A 25 -3.94 -8.93 -12.18
CA HIS A 25 -3.81 -8.12 -13.38
C HIS A 25 -5.01 -7.18 -13.56
N ILE A 26 -4.76 -5.87 -13.58
CA ILE A 26 -5.77 -4.82 -13.70
C ILE A 26 -5.15 -3.58 -14.35
N SER A 27 -5.96 -2.74 -15.01
CA SER A 27 -5.43 -1.51 -15.59
C SER A 27 -4.99 -0.51 -14.51
N TYR A 28 -4.10 0.40 -14.89
CA TYR A 28 -3.62 1.46 -14.00
C TYR A 28 -4.77 2.36 -13.52
N THR A 29 -5.67 2.74 -14.43
CA THR A 29 -6.81 3.62 -14.13
C THR A 29 -7.77 2.95 -13.16
N GLU A 30 -8.20 1.72 -13.45
CA GLU A 30 -9.11 0.98 -12.57
C GLU A 30 -8.53 0.78 -11.17
N LEU A 31 -7.22 0.48 -11.06
CA LEU A 31 -6.57 0.34 -9.77
C LEU A 31 -6.49 1.67 -9.00
N THR A 32 -6.23 2.77 -9.71
CA THR A 32 -6.22 4.10 -9.12
C THR A 32 -7.61 4.45 -8.58
N ASP A 33 -8.67 4.21 -9.35
CA ASP A 33 -10.05 4.49 -8.97
C ASP A 33 -10.48 3.63 -7.77
N GLN A 34 -10.14 2.34 -7.76
CA GLN A 34 -10.41 1.45 -6.64
C GLN A 34 -9.71 1.91 -5.35
N CYS A 35 -8.45 2.32 -5.43
CA CYS A 35 -7.71 2.83 -4.28
C CYS A 35 -8.30 4.14 -3.76
N ASN A 36 -8.64 5.08 -4.65
CA ASN A 36 -9.27 6.35 -4.27
C ASN A 36 -10.64 6.13 -3.63
N LEU A 37 -11.48 5.26 -4.21
CA LEU A 37 -12.77 4.90 -3.65
C LEU A 37 -12.62 4.36 -2.21
N GLN A 38 -11.70 3.44 -2.00
CA GLN A 38 -11.44 2.88 -0.66
C GLN A 38 -10.94 3.93 0.33
N LEU A 39 -10.09 4.86 -0.10
CA LEU A 39 -9.64 5.97 0.75
C LEU A 39 -10.80 6.89 1.14
N HIS A 40 -11.64 7.27 0.17
CA HIS A 40 -12.81 8.13 0.38
C HIS A 40 -13.86 7.47 1.27
N GLU A 41 -14.14 6.19 1.06
CA GLU A 41 -15.06 5.38 1.88
C GLU A 41 -14.47 5.00 3.25
N ARG A 42 -13.22 5.41 3.53
CA ARG A 42 -12.49 5.10 4.77
C ARG A 42 -12.33 3.60 5.01
N LYS A 43 -12.28 2.81 3.94
CA LYS A 43 -12.04 1.37 3.93
C LYS A 43 -10.54 1.08 3.92
N TYR A 44 -9.82 1.59 4.92
CA TYR A 44 -8.40 1.33 5.13
C TYR A 44 -8.11 0.91 6.57
N GLY A 45 -7.18 -0.04 6.71
CA GLY A 45 -6.71 -0.52 8.00
C GLY A 45 -5.59 0.37 8.54
N HIS A 46 -4.44 -0.23 8.79
CA HIS A 46 -3.25 0.47 9.26
C HIS A 46 -2.83 1.62 8.30
N ASN A 47 -2.48 2.79 8.83
CA ASN A 47 -2.05 3.97 8.05
C ASN A 47 -0.88 4.75 8.67
N LYS A 48 0.12 4.06 9.22
CA LYS A 48 1.26 4.69 9.93
C LYS A 48 2.57 4.38 9.24
N ASN A 49 3.60 5.15 9.60
CA ASN A 49 4.98 4.96 9.12
C ASN A 49 5.08 4.89 7.58
N TRP A 50 4.21 5.62 6.88
CA TRP A 50 4.11 5.63 5.42
C TRP A 50 3.74 4.30 4.77
N PHE A 51 2.99 3.48 5.50
CA PHE A 51 2.32 2.30 4.97
C PHE A 51 0.82 2.42 5.15
N ILE A 52 0.06 2.01 4.14
CA ILE A 52 -1.40 1.92 4.21
C ILE A 52 -1.87 0.53 3.78
N HIS A 53 -2.89 0.01 4.47
CA HIS A 53 -3.53 -1.27 4.15
C HIS A 53 -4.91 -1.04 3.53
N LEU A 54 -5.06 -1.37 2.24
CA LEU A 54 -6.27 -1.18 1.45
C LEU A 54 -6.74 -2.54 0.91
N SER A 55 -7.95 -2.97 1.29
CA SER A 55 -8.55 -4.26 0.90
C SER A 55 -7.61 -5.46 1.02
N GLY A 56 -6.86 -5.54 2.13
CA GLY A 56 -5.91 -6.63 2.36
C GLY A 56 -4.53 -6.42 1.73
N VAL A 57 -4.34 -5.36 0.94
CA VAL A 57 -3.10 -5.06 0.21
C VAL A 57 -2.30 -3.98 0.92
N TRP A 58 -1.00 -4.24 1.10
CA TRP A 58 -0.07 -3.28 1.71
C TRP A 58 0.61 -2.40 0.68
N TRP A 59 0.58 -1.09 0.95
CA TRP A 59 1.19 -0.06 0.10
C TRP A 59 2.20 0.76 0.88
N ARG A 60 3.37 1.01 0.27
CA ARG A 60 4.25 2.12 0.67
C ARG A 60 3.76 3.39 0.00
N TYR A 61 3.64 4.47 0.75
CA TYR A 61 3.28 5.76 0.18
C TYR A 61 4.16 6.90 0.68
N GLU A 62 4.10 8.02 -0.02
CA GLU A 62 4.53 9.34 0.44
C GLU A 62 3.37 10.33 0.28
N ILE A 63 3.43 11.47 0.96
CA ILE A 63 2.43 12.54 0.82
C ILE A 63 3.12 13.78 0.31
N GLU A 64 2.63 14.30 -0.81
CA GLU A 64 3.04 15.55 -1.43
C GLU A 64 1.79 16.43 -1.59
N GLY A 65 1.59 17.38 -0.65
CA GLY A 65 0.39 18.21 -0.64
C GLY A 65 -0.89 17.39 -0.39
N ASP A 66 -1.80 17.41 -1.37
CA ASP A 66 -3.05 16.66 -1.40
C ASP A 66 -2.93 15.32 -2.13
N VAL A 67 -1.71 14.91 -2.54
CA VAL A 67 -1.49 13.64 -3.23
C VAL A 67 -0.82 12.63 -2.29
N MET A 68 -1.47 11.47 -2.13
CA MET A 68 -0.88 10.27 -1.55
C MET A 68 -0.32 9.41 -2.67
N LYS A 69 1.00 9.47 -2.87
CA LYS A 69 1.67 8.78 -3.96
C LYS A 69 2.11 7.40 -3.52
N PHE A 70 1.60 6.37 -4.19
CA PHE A 70 1.95 4.99 -3.92
C PHE A 70 3.25 4.62 -4.63
N LEU A 71 4.26 4.31 -3.83
CA LEU A 71 5.62 4.02 -4.27
C LEU A 71 5.82 2.54 -4.59
N THR A 72 5.25 1.65 -3.77
CA THR A 72 5.34 0.20 -4.00
C THR A 72 4.14 -0.54 -3.41
N CYS A 73 3.80 -1.67 -4.00
CA CYS A 73 2.79 -2.62 -3.52
C CYS A 73 3.51 -3.85 -2.98
N TYR A 74 3.26 -4.25 -1.74
CA TYR A 74 3.84 -5.45 -1.15
C TYR A 74 3.00 -6.71 -1.36
N GLY A 75 1.77 -6.56 -1.84
CA GLY A 75 0.84 -7.67 -2.06
C GLY A 75 -0.19 -7.82 -0.95
N LYS A 76 -1.02 -8.85 -1.08
CA LYS A 76 -2.09 -9.16 -0.14
C LYS A 76 -1.56 -10.02 1.00
N THR A 77 -1.73 -9.57 2.23
CA THR A 77 -1.36 -10.37 3.41
C THR A 77 -2.08 -9.85 4.66
N THR A 78 -2.33 -10.76 5.60
CA THR A 78 -2.83 -10.45 6.95
C THR A 78 -1.70 -10.10 7.92
N ALA A 79 -0.44 -10.35 7.55
CA ALA A 79 0.71 -10.01 8.37
C ALA A 79 0.84 -8.48 8.54
N ASP A 80 1.29 -8.04 9.72
CA ASP A 80 1.66 -6.64 9.98
C ASP A 80 3.03 -6.34 9.34
N LEU A 81 2.98 -5.96 8.07
CA LEU A 81 4.19 -5.70 7.28
C LEU A 81 5.05 -4.54 7.84
N PRO A 82 4.49 -3.40 8.27
CA PRO A 82 5.28 -2.35 8.91
C PRO A 82 6.07 -2.84 10.12
N THR A 83 5.45 -3.64 10.99
CA THR A 83 6.12 -4.20 12.17
C THR A 83 7.19 -5.21 11.77
N GLY A 84 6.89 -6.11 10.82
CA GLY A 84 7.87 -7.07 10.30
C GLY A 84 9.10 -6.39 9.67
N LEU A 85 8.90 -5.37 8.83
CA LEU A 85 9.99 -4.63 8.20
C LEU A 85 10.86 -3.91 9.23
N LYS A 86 10.23 -3.34 10.26
CA LYS A 86 10.96 -2.69 11.36
C LYS A 86 11.80 -3.69 12.16
N TRP A 87 11.27 -4.89 12.40
CA TRP A 87 12.00 -5.96 13.05
C TRP A 87 13.20 -6.39 12.20
N ALA A 88 12.97 -6.70 10.92
CA ALA A 88 14.01 -7.12 9.98
C ALA A 88 15.15 -6.09 9.89
N GLN A 89 14.82 -4.81 9.79
CA GLN A 89 15.81 -3.72 9.79
C GLN A 89 16.66 -3.69 11.06
N ARG A 90 16.06 -3.91 12.24
CA ARG A 90 16.79 -3.89 13.53
C ARG A 90 17.75 -5.06 13.69
N HIS A 91 17.42 -6.19 13.06
CA HIS A 91 18.19 -7.43 13.16
C HIS A 91 19.08 -7.70 11.95
N ASN A 92 19.16 -6.76 11.00
CA ASN A 92 19.84 -6.94 9.71
C ASN A 92 19.36 -8.21 8.97
N ASP A 93 18.06 -8.44 9.01
CA ASP A 93 17.36 -9.58 8.42
C ASP A 93 16.46 -9.11 7.25
N SER A 94 15.84 -10.07 6.57
CA SER A 94 14.97 -9.84 5.42
C SER A 94 13.61 -10.53 5.59
N LEU A 95 12.56 -9.91 5.06
CA LEU A 95 11.26 -10.57 4.94
C LEU A 95 11.14 -11.20 3.55
N ASP A 96 10.88 -12.50 3.51
CA ASP A 96 10.51 -13.17 2.27
C ASP A 96 9.02 -12.98 1.97
N LEU A 97 8.73 -12.03 1.08
CA LEU A 97 7.37 -11.74 0.65
C LEU A 97 6.69 -12.91 -0.05
N GLN A 98 7.42 -13.86 -0.66
CA GLN A 98 6.81 -15.02 -1.32
C GLN A 98 6.14 -15.97 -0.33
N THR A 99 6.59 -15.97 0.92
CA THR A 99 6.08 -16.87 1.97
C THR A 99 4.89 -16.30 2.72
N ILE A 100 4.66 -14.98 2.65
CA ILE A 100 3.65 -14.29 3.46
C ILE A 100 2.57 -13.59 2.64
N VAL A 101 2.76 -13.43 1.34
CA VAL A 101 1.77 -12.86 0.42
C VAL A 101 0.94 -13.98 -0.19
N SER A 102 -0.37 -13.79 -0.22
CA SER A 102 -1.39 -14.74 -0.72
C SER A 102 -1.98 -14.33 -2.06
#